data_AF-A0A948NBA4-F1
#
_entry.id   AF-A0A948NBA4-F1
#
_cell.length_a   1.000
_cell.length_b   1.000
_cell.length_c   1.000
_cell.angle_alpha   90.00
_cell.angle_beta   90.00
_cell.angle_gamma   90.00
#
_symmetry.space_group_name_H-M   'P 1'
#
loop_
_entity.id
_entity.type
_entity.pdbx_description
1 polymer ?
#
loop_
_entity_poly.entity_id
_entity_poly.type
_entity_poly.pdbx_seq_one_letter_code
_entity_poly.pdbx_strand_id
1 'polypeptide(L)'
;MPRDTNQPPSSEVAEILNQNLETAEQIKSTADELDVVHAVLSTQIPTDAMQGDLQAAVERTDQLEQKLSETADALDKSNQLLQQHISNQAKK
;
A
#
# COMPACT_ATOMS: atom_id res chain seq x y z
N MET A 1 -16.49 6.15 -35.69
CA MET A 1 -15.55 7.14 -35.13
C MET A 1 -14.27 6.40 -34.77
N PRO A 2 -13.13 6.71 -35.40
CA PRO A 2 -11.86 6.08 -35.04
C PRO A 2 -11.41 6.63 -33.68
N ARG A 3 -10.98 5.74 -32.78
CA ARG A 3 -10.36 6.12 -31.51
C ARG A 3 -9.02 6.77 -31.83
N ASP A 4 -8.90 8.07 -31.58
CA ASP A 4 -7.63 8.78 -31.65
C ASP A 4 -6.63 8.14 -30.69
N THR A 5 -5.72 7.35 -31.25
CA THR A 5 -4.55 6.78 -30.57
C THR A 5 -3.45 7.82 -30.39
N ASN A 6 -3.81 9.07 -30.06
CA ASN A 6 -2.88 10.19 -29.95
C ASN A 6 -2.95 10.86 -28.58
N GLN A 7 -3.21 10.08 -27.52
CA GLN A 7 -2.89 10.48 -26.16
C GLN A 7 -1.40 10.18 -25.97
N PRO A 8 -0.55 11.17 -25.66
CA PRO A 8 0.86 10.89 -25.47
C PRO A 8 1.01 9.86 -24.34
N PRO A 9 1.95 8.91 -24.45
CA PRO A 9 2.15 7.86 -23.45
C PRO A 9 2.35 8.45 -22.04
N SER A 10 2.76 9.71 -21.93
CA SER A 10 2.84 10.46 -20.68
C SER A 10 1.51 10.63 -19.94
N SER A 11 0.37 10.72 -20.62
CA SER A 11 -0.93 10.93 -19.97
C SER A 11 -1.51 9.64 -19.38
N GLU A 12 -1.38 8.52 -20.09
CA GLU A 12 -1.82 7.21 -19.61
C GLU A 12 -0.90 6.71 -18.47
N VAL A 13 0.40 6.95 -18.57
CA VAL A 13 1.36 6.66 -17.49
C VAL A 13 1.16 7.56 -16.27
N ALA A 14 0.74 8.82 -16.45
CA ALA A 14 0.41 9.71 -15.34
C ALA A 14 -0.87 9.27 -14.60
N GLU A 15 -1.85 8.74 -15.32
CA GLU A 15 -3.08 8.19 -14.75
C GLU A 15 -2.79 6.92 -13.93
N ILE A 16 -1.96 6.02 -14.45
CA ILE A 16 -1.48 4.83 -13.73
C ILE A 16 -0.68 5.23 -12.48
N LEU A 17 0.15 6.27 -12.56
CA LEU A 17 0.90 6.78 -11.41
C LEU A 17 -0.04 7.27 -10.30
N ASN A 18 -1.09 8.03 -10.64
CA ASN A 18 -2.07 8.47 -9.66
C ASN A 18 -2.82 7.30 -9.01
N GLN A 19 -3.22 6.29 -9.80
CA GLN A 19 -3.87 5.09 -9.26
C GLN A 19 -2.96 4.30 -8.32
N ASN A 20 -1.67 4.20 -8.63
CA ASN A 20 -0.72 3.54 -7.73
C ASN A 20 -0.47 4.35 -6.46
N LEU A 21 -0.47 5.68 -6.51
CA LEU A 21 -0.35 6.52 -5.31
C LEU A 21 -1.57 6.35 -4.40
N GLU A 22 -2.78 6.39 -4.97
CA GLU A 22 -4.01 6.17 -4.23
C GLU A 22 -4.05 4.77 -3.61
N THR A 23 -3.60 3.74 -4.35
CA THR A 23 -3.52 2.37 -3.84
C THR A 23 -2.50 2.25 -2.69
N ALA A 24 -1.35 2.93 -2.78
CA ALA A 24 -0.35 2.94 -1.71
C ALA A 24 -0.90 3.60 -0.44
N GLU A 25 -1.63 4.71 -0.58
CA GLU A 25 -2.29 5.37 0.55
C GLU A 25 -3.36 4.49 1.20
N GLN A 26 -4.18 3.79 0.40
CA GLN A 26 -5.20 2.86 0.92
C GLN A 26 -4.59 1.68 1.68
N ILE A 27 -3.49 1.12 1.17
CA ILE A 27 -2.74 0.04 1.83
C ILE A 27 -2.20 0.53 3.18
N LYS A 28 -1.61 1.73 3.20
CA LYS A 28 -1.06 2.33 4.41
C LYS A 28 -2.14 2.61 5.45
N SER A 29 -3.26 3.20 5.04
CA SER A 29 -4.41 3.45 5.93
C SER A 29 -4.96 2.15 6.52
N THR A 30 -5.00 1.07 5.73
CA THR A 30 -5.45 -0.24 6.21
C THR A 30 -4.47 -0.84 7.21
N ALA A 31 -3.15 -0.66 6.99
CA ALA A 31 -2.13 -1.09 7.94
C ALA A 31 -2.23 -0.31 9.27
N ASP A 32 -2.44 1.01 9.22
CA ASP A 32 -2.64 1.84 10.41
C ASP A 32 -3.91 1.44 11.20
N GLU A 33 -5.00 1.09 10.51
CA GLU A 33 -6.21 0.56 11.16
C GLU A 33 -5.98 -0.80 11.82
N LEU A 34 -5.21 -1.68 11.17
CA LEU A 34 -4.85 -2.98 11.74
C LEU A 34 -4.00 -2.81 13.00
N ASP A 35 -3.05 -1.88 13.02
CA ASP A 35 -2.18 -1.61 14.18
C ASP A 35 -3.01 -1.14 15.39
N VAL A 36 -4.03 -0.31 15.16
CA VAL A 36 -4.98 0.09 16.22
C VAL A 36 -5.77 -1.11 16.75
N VAL A 37 -6.27 -1.98 15.86
CA VAL A 37 -7.01 -3.19 16.26
C VAL A 37 -6.09 -4.14 17.03
N HIS A 38 -4.85 -4.30 16.58
CA HIS A 38 -3.84 -5.13 17.21
C HIS A 38 -3.46 -4.61 18.60
N ALA A 39 -3.27 -3.30 18.76
CA ALA A 39 -3.01 -2.65 20.04
C ALA A 39 -4.17 -2.83 21.03
N VAL A 40 -5.42 -2.71 20.57
CA VAL A 40 -6.60 -2.95 21.41
C VAL A 40 -6.69 -4.42 21.83
N LEU A 41 -6.53 -5.36 20.90
CA LEU A 41 -6.53 -6.79 21.23
C LEU A 41 -5.43 -7.15 22.23
N SER A 42 -4.23 -6.59 22.07
CA SER A 42 -3.07 -6.84 22.93
C SER A 42 -3.19 -6.21 24.33
N THR A 43 -3.89 -5.08 24.46
CA THR A 43 -4.05 -4.40 25.75
C THR A 43 -5.27 -4.84 26.55
N GLN A 44 -6.31 -5.33 25.88
CA GLN A 44 -7.61 -5.62 26.51
C GLN A 44 -7.83 -7.10 26.82
N ILE A 45 -7.02 -8.00 26.27
CA ILE A 45 -7.11 -9.44 26.54
C ILE A 45 -6.04 -9.84 27.57
N PRO A 46 -6.42 -10.25 28.79
CA PRO A 46 -5.46 -10.72 29.77
C PRO A 46 -4.68 -11.91 29.23
N THR A 47 -3.37 -11.94 29.47
CA THR A 47 -2.44 -12.94 28.90
C THR A 47 -2.84 -14.38 29.23
N ASP A 48 -3.55 -14.59 30.35
CA ASP A 48 -4.09 -15.88 30.77
C ASP A 48 -5.28 -16.37 29.91
N ALA A 49 -5.93 -15.47 29.17
CA ALA A 49 -7.00 -15.75 28.21
C ALA A 49 -6.48 -15.86 26.76
N MET A 50 -5.20 -15.54 26.50
CA MET A 50 -4.55 -15.75 25.21
C MET A 50 -4.15 -17.22 25.06
N GLN A 51 -5.12 -18.07 24.68
CA GLN A 51 -4.86 -19.47 24.36
C GLN A 51 -4.78 -19.68 22.84
N GLY A 52 -3.70 -20.33 22.40
CA GLY A 52 -3.56 -20.97 21.08
C GLY A 52 -3.88 -20.06 19.88
N ASP A 53 -5.10 -20.19 19.36
CA ASP A 53 -5.57 -19.54 18.13
C ASP A 53 -5.53 -18.00 18.21
N LEU A 54 -5.68 -17.43 19.41
CA LEU A 54 -5.63 -15.98 19.58
C LEU A 54 -4.19 -15.43 19.50
N GLN A 55 -3.22 -16.13 20.09
CA GLN A 55 -1.79 -15.80 19.96
C GLN A 55 -1.35 -15.88 18.49
N ALA A 56 -1.79 -16.93 17.79
CA ALA A 56 -1.51 -17.11 16.37
C ALA A 56 -2.18 -16.05 15.49
N ALA A 57 -3.35 -15.53 15.88
CA ALA A 57 -4.02 -14.43 15.20
C ALA A 57 -3.27 -13.11 15.37
N VAL A 58 -2.81 -12.80 16.59
CA VAL A 58 -1.97 -11.62 16.91
C VAL A 58 -0.67 -11.65 16.09
N GLU A 59 0.09 -12.75 16.14
CA GLU A 59 1.32 -12.88 15.34
C GLU A 59 1.09 -12.82 13.83
N ARG A 60 -0.06 -13.32 13.34
CA ARG A 60 -0.43 -13.18 11.93
C ARG A 60 -0.76 -11.74 11.56
N THR A 61 -1.38 -10.99 12.44
CA THR A 61 -1.68 -9.56 12.21
C THR A 61 -0.39 -8.76 12.14
N ASP A 62 0.55 -8.96 13.06
CA ASP A 62 1.89 -8.35 13.00
C ASP A 62 2.60 -8.63 11.66
N GLN A 63 2.56 -9.89 11.20
CA GLN A 63 3.16 -10.27 9.91
C GLN A 63 2.45 -9.65 8.70
N LEU A 64 1.13 -9.44 8.79
CA LEU A 64 0.35 -8.79 7.74
C LEU A 64 0.63 -7.29 7.70
N GLU A 65 0.73 -6.64 8.85
CA GLU A 65 1.12 -5.23 8.95
C GLU A 65 2.50 -4.98 8.36
N GLN A 66 3.49 -5.81 8.72
CA GLN A 66 4.83 -5.71 8.16
C GLN A 66 4.82 -5.87 6.63
N LYS A 67 4.09 -6.85 6.10
CA LYS A 67 3.97 -7.06 4.65
C LYS A 67 3.24 -5.92 3.95
N LEU A 68 2.19 -5.37 4.56
CA LEU A 68 1.46 -4.23 4.00
C LEU A 68 2.36 -3.00 3.93
N SER A 69 3.13 -2.74 4.99
CA SER A 69 4.11 -1.66 5.05
C SER A 69 5.20 -1.82 3.98
N GLU A 70 5.82 -3.00 3.89
CA GLU A 70 6.84 -3.30 2.85
C GLU A 70 6.27 -3.18 1.43
N THR A 71 5.00 -3.55 1.23
CA THR A 71 4.31 -3.43 -0.07
C THR A 71 4.04 -1.97 -0.40
N ALA A 72 3.62 -1.16 0.57
CA ALA A 72 3.43 0.28 0.40
C ALA A 72 4.74 0.97 0.02
N ASP A 73 5.84 0.65 0.71
CA ASP A 73 7.18 1.19 0.41
C ASP A 73 7.66 0.80 -1.00
N ALA A 74 7.44 -0.45 -1.40
CA ALA A 74 7.79 -0.92 -2.74
C ALA A 74 6.97 -0.21 -3.83
N LEU A 75 5.68 0.03 -3.57
CA LEU A 75 4.79 0.75 -4.48
C LEU A 75 5.19 2.23 -4.59
N ASP A 76 5.56 2.86 -3.47
CA ASP A 76 6.00 4.25 -3.45
C ASP A 76 7.32 4.44 -4.21
N LYS A 77 8.26 3.50 -4.06
CA LYS A 77 9.49 3.47 -4.86
C LYS A 77 9.21 3.27 -6.35
N SER A 78 8.25 2.42 -6.71
CA SER A 78 7.81 2.23 -8.09
C SER A 78 7.23 3.52 -8.67
N ASN A 79 6.42 4.23 -7.89
CA ASN A 79 5.83 5.52 -8.26
C ASN A 79 6.90 6.59 -8.48
N GLN A 80 7.93 6.66 -7.63
CA GLN A 80 9.05 7.58 -7.83
C GLN A 80 9.80 7.31 -9.15
N LEU A 81 10.04 6.04 -9.49
CA LEU A 81 10.70 5.67 -10.75
C LEU A 81 9.84 6.03 -11.97
N LEU A 82 8.52 5.78 -11.91
CA LEU A 82 7.56 6.17 -12.94
C LEU A 82 7.54 7.69 -13.13
N GLN A 83 7.53 8.46 -12.04
CA GLN A 83 7.53 9.92 -12.08
C GLN A 83 8.83 10.49 -12.69
N GLN A 84 9.98 9.89 -12.38
CA GLN A 84 11.25 10.22 -13.03
C GLN A 84 11.22 9.92 -14.53
N HIS A 85 10.65 8.77 -14.92
CA HIS A 85 10.53 8.39 -16.33
C HIS A 85 9.64 9.39 -17.11
N ILE A 86 8.48 9.76 -16.57
CA ILE A 86 7.60 10.78 -17.15
C ILE A 86 8.34 12.13 -17.29
N SER A 87 9.03 12.55 -16.22
CA SER A 87 9.79 13.81 -16.20
C SER A 87 10.92 13.84 -17.24
N ASN A 88 11.58 12.70 -17.45
CA ASN A 88 12.65 12.56 -18.44
C ASN A 88 12.11 12.51 -19.88
N GLN A 89 10.92 11.95 -20.09
CA GLN A 89 10.23 12.00 -21.38
C GLN A 89 9.73 13.41 -21.72
N ALA A 90 9.27 14.19 -20.74
CA ALA A 90 8.81 15.56 -20.95
C ALA A 90 9.94 16.57 -21.26
N LYS A 91 11.20 16.22 -20.96
CA LYS A 91 12.40 17.05 -21.22
C LYS A 91 13.08 16.74 -22.56
N LYS A 92 12.62 15.73 -23.29
CA LYS A 92 13.16 15.28 -24.56
C LYS A 92 12.34 15.84 -25.72
#